data_AF-A0AAV5FN58-F1
#
_entry.id   AF-A0AAV5FN58-F1
#
_cell.length_a   1.000
_cell.length_b   1.000
_cell.length_c   1.000
_cell.angle_alpha   90.00
_cell.angle_beta   90.00
_cell.angle_gamma   90.00
#
_symmetry.space_group_name_H-M   'P 1'
#
loop_
_entity.id
_entity.type
_entity.pdbx_description
1 polymer ?
#
loop_
_entity_poly.entity_id
_entity_poly.type
_entity_poly.pdbx_seq_one_letter_code
_entity_poly.pdbx_strand_id
1 'polypeptide(L)'
;MKQEELDIPADLPRLHYLKLRHQAYSGSKLTFQKDELKNLKYILVEGSNITNISFDGGAPELEKIVLPFTGLKLNGILDLLKLKEVELTYNTSSTNNNSSDINSRGSTSLSIFKDATQIAKMTLRGTRLKQDDLRDFANKSNISCLMMLDHSYAESELTFNEDELLKLNLLILNCSNINNISFHSGSAPKINKIVWSFKEMKALSGINNLQRLRELEFNGDHVLTQLRTLKERRAMSASGDYGTV
;
A
#
# COMPACT_ATOMS: atom_id res chain seq x y z
N MET A 1 15.24 -2.07 23.34
CA MET A 1 15.76 -3.28 22.71
C MET A 1 16.82 -2.93 21.69
N LYS A 2 17.94 -3.65 21.68
CA LYS A 2 18.96 -3.65 20.61
C LYS A 2 18.97 -5.00 19.88
N GLN A 3 19.82 -5.16 18.87
CA GLN A 3 19.87 -6.39 18.08
C GLN A 3 20.23 -7.61 18.95
N GLU A 4 21.18 -7.44 19.86
CA GLU A 4 21.64 -8.47 20.79
C GLU A 4 20.60 -8.90 21.83
N GLU A 5 19.50 -8.15 21.96
CA GLU A 5 18.39 -8.46 22.88
C GLU A 5 17.19 -9.09 22.15
N LEU A 6 17.32 -9.37 20.84
CA LEU A 6 16.28 -10.03 20.04
C LEU A 6 16.23 -11.55 20.31
N ASP A 7 17.26 -12.10 20.95
CA ASP A 7 17.29 -13.47 21.46
C ASP A 7 16.21 -13.71 22.53
N ILE A 8 15.96 -12.72 23.40
CA ILE A 8 14.95 -12.78 24.46
C ILE A 8 13.56 -13.13 23.89
N PRO A 9 12.99 -12.38 22.92
CA PRO A 9 11.73 -12.79 22.31
C PRO A 9 11.85 -14.02 21.42
N ALA A 10 13.03 -14.34 20.88
CA ALA A 10 13.25 -15.56 20.08
C ALA A 10 13.13 -16.85 20.91
N ASP A 11 13.51 -16.79 22.19
CA ASP A 11 13.40 -17.90 23.14
C ASP A 11 11.97 -18.18 23.62
N LEU A 12 10.99 -17.35 23.24
CA LEU A 12 9.59 -17.51 23.61
C LEU A 12 8.87 -18.43 22.59
N PRO A 13 8.68 -19.73 22.87
CA PRO A 13 8.19 -20.69 21.87
C PRO A 13 6.74 -20.45 21.44
N ARG A 14 5.98 -19.63 22.18
CA ARG A 14 4.58 -19.29 21.87
C ARG A 14 4.39 -17.86 21.35
N LEU A 15 5.49 -17.14 21.10
CA LEU A 15 5.41 -15.78 20.60
C LEU A 15 5.02 -15.77 19.12
N HIS A 16 3.80 -15.30 18.85
CA HIS A 16 3.26 -15.17 17.49
C HIS A 16 3.20 -13.72 17.01
N TYR A 17 3.30 -12.75 17.93
CA TYR A 17 3.13 -11.33 17.66
C TYR A 17 4.22 -10.53 18.35
N LEU A 18 4.93 -9.71 17.60
CA LEU A 18 5.93 -8.78 18.13
C LEU A 18 5.63 -7.36 17.64
N LYS A 19 5.57 -6.41 18.57
CA LYS A 19 5.35 -4.99 18.27
C LYS A 19 6.50 -4.18 18.85
N LEU A 20 7.36 -3.67 17.99
CA LEU A 20 8.43 -2.75 18.33
C LEU A 20 7.93 -1.34 18.04
N ARG A 21 7.40 -0.66 19.05
CA ARG A 21 6.82 0.69 18.91
C ARG A 21 7.76 1.79 19.38
N HIS A 22 7.65 2.97 18.77
CA HIS A 22 8.40 4.17 19.17
C HIS A 22 9.93 3.93 19.27
N GLN A 23 10.47 3.91 20.49
CA GLN A 23 11.89 3.67 20.78
C GLN A 23 12.13 2.28 21.41
N ALA A 24 11.15 1.37 21.31
CA ALA A 24 11.30 -0.01 21.79
C ALA A 24 12.48 -0.72 21.11
N TYR A 25 12.80 -0.34 19.88
CA TYR A 25 14.04 -0.73 19.20
C TYR A 25 14.91 0.50 18.93
N SER A 26 16.13 0.51 19.44
CA SER A 26 17.04 1.66 19.31
C SER A 26 18.09 1.49 18.21
N GLY A 27 18.21 0.30 17.62
CA GLY A 27 19.15 0.02 16.53
C GLY A 27 18.68 0.57 15.18
N SER A 28 19.64 0.79 14.27
CA SER A 28 19.34 1.17 12.88
C SER A 28 19.12 -0.02 11.94
N LYS A 29 19.70 -1.17 12.28
CA LYS A 29 19.57 -2.43 11.56
C LYS A 29 18.86 -3.43 12.46
N LEU A 30 17.81 -4.08 11.95
CA LEU A 30 17.11 -5.17 12.59
C LEU A 30 17.21 -6.40 11.69
N THR A 31 17.80 -7.49 12.20
CA THR A 31 17.99 -8.73 11.45
C THR A 31 17.34 -9.89 12.19
N PHE A 32 16.58 -10.69 11.44
CA PHE A 32 16.03 -11.97 11.90
C PHE A 32 16.93 -13.08 11.37
N GLN A 33 17.79 -13.59 12.23
CA GLN A 33 18.72 -14.65 11.86
C GLN A 33 18.00 -15.99 11.74
N LYS A 34 18.64 -16.92 11.02
CA LYS A 34 18.18 -18.30 10.94
C LYS A 34 17.87 -18.84 12.34
N ASP A 35 16.75 -19.55 12.43
CA ASP A 35 16.24 -20.16 13.66
C ASP A 35 15.68 -19.20 14.72
N GLU A 36 15.74 -17.87 14.52
CA GLU A 36 15.07 -16.91 15.41
C GLU A 36 13.57 -16.78 15.10
N LEU A 37 12.78 -16.59 16.15
CA LEU A 37 11.36 -16.20 16.06
C LEU A 37 10.54 -17.14 15.16
N LYS A 38 10.80 -18.46 15.26
CA LYS A 38 10.24 -19.50 14.39
C LYS A 38 8.72 -19.50 14.28
N ASN A 39 8.02 -19.09 15.34
CA ASN A 39 6.56 -19.11 15.40
C ASN A 39 5.93 -17.72 15.19
N LEU A 40 6.74 -16.70 14.88
CA LEU A 40 6.27 -15.33 14.69
C LEU A 40 5.44 -15.22 13.42
N LYS A 41 4.17 -14.81 13.57
CA LYS A 41 3.22 -14.63 12.46
C LYS A 41 2.99 -13.17 12.10
N TYR A 42 3.22 -12.28 13.06
CA TYR A 42 2.99 -10.85 12.88
C TYR A 42 4.11 -10.06 13.52
N ILE A 43 4.68 -9.13 12.76
CA ILE A 43 5.54 -8.10 13.29
C ILE A 43 5.07 -6.71 12.92
N LEU A 44 5.14 -5.80 13.88
CA LEU A 44 5.05 -4.37 13.63
C LEU A 44 6.33 -3.73 14.13
N VAL A 45 6.90 -2.91 13.26
CA VAL A 45 8.09 -2.13 13.54
C VAL A 45 7.73 -0.67 13.27
N GLU A 46 7.75 0.13 14.33
CA GLU A 46 7.70 1.59 14.28
C GLU A 46 9.00 2.12 14.89
N GLY A 47 9.52 3.20 14.33
CA GLY A 47 10.70 3.86 14.88
C GLY A 47 11.44 4.61 13.79
N SER A 48 11.84 5.84 14.09
CA SER A 48 12.54 6.69 13.13
C SER A 48 13.95 6.21 12.85
N ASN A 49 14.55 5.37 13.67
CA ASN A 49 15.99 5.09 13.58
C ASN A 49 16.31 3.90 12.66
N ILE A 50 15.30 3.07 12.33
CA ILE A 50 15.48 1.85 11.55
C ILE A 50 15.59 2.20 10.06
N THR A 51 16.72 1.85 9.47
CA THR A 51 17.03 2.05 8.05
C THR A 51 17.27 0.73 7.31
N ASN A 52 17.41 -0.40 8.03
CA ASN A 52 17.55 -1.71 7.43
C ASN A 52 16.79 -2.78 8.20
N ILE A 53 15.99 -3.58 7.50
CA ILE A 53 15.41 -4.82 8.01
C ILE A 53 15.84 -5.97 7.09
N SER A 54 16.37 -7.04 7.67
CA SER A 54 16.80 -8.23 6.93
C SER A 54 16.22 -9.50 7.54
N PHE A 55 15.72 -10.40 6.69
CA PHE A 55 15.27 -11.73 7.06
C PHE A 55 16.25 -12.78 6.53
N ASP A 56 17.24 -13.15 7.35
CA ASP A 56 18.33 -14.04 6.97
C ASP A 56 18.01 -15.49 7.39
N GLY A 57 16.80 -15.95 7.03
CA GLY A 57 16.24 -17.26 7.40
C GLY A 57 15.44 -17.28 8.71
N GLY A 58 15.31 -16.14 9.40
CA GLY A 58 14.46 -15.99 10.59
C GLY A 58 12.99 -15.71 10.27
N ALA A 59 12.13 -15.91 11.28
CA ALA A 59 10.67 -15.71 11.17
C ALA A 59 10.00 -16.40 9.95
N PRO A 60 10.24 -17.71 9.71
CA PRO A 60 9.70 -18.43 8.54
C PRO A 60 8.16 -18.49 8.49
N GLU A 61 7.49 -18.31 9.63
CA GLU A 61 6.02 -18.35 9.77
C GLU A 61 5.36 -16.97 9.61
N LEU A 62 6.10 -15.94 9.20
CA LEU A 62 5.58 -14.57 9.15
C LEU A 62 4.48 -14.44 8.09
N GLU A 63 3.28 -14.07 8.52
CA GLU A 63 2.09 -13.91 7.67
C GLU A 63 1.81 -12.43 7.37
N LYS A 64 2.20 -11.52 8.28
CA LYS A 64 1.99 -10.08 8.17
C LYS A 64 3.12 -9.25 8.75
N ILE A 65 3.49 -8.18 8.04
CA ILE A 65 4.43 -7.16 8.52
C ILE A 65 3.84 -5.76 8.43
N VAL A 66 4.18 -4.92 9.42
CA VAL A 66 3.95 -3.48 9.41
C VAL A 66 5.30 -2.79 9.57
N LEU A 67 5.71 -2.01 8.57
CA LEU A 67 7.05 -1.43 8.47
C LEU A 67 7.02 0.10 8.32
N PRO A 68 8.08 0.82 8.74
CA PRO A 68 8.22 2.23 8.43
C PRO A 68 8.60 2.42 6.94
N PHE A 69 8.05 3.45 6.30
CA PHE A 69 8.25 3.70 4.87
C PHE A 69 9.49 4.54 4.51
N THR A 70 10.10 5.32 5.40
CA THR A 70 11.21 6.21 4.99
C THR A 70 12.58 5.57 5.06
N GLY A 71 13.32 5.57 3.95
CA GLY A 71 14.74 5.20 3.89
C GLY A 71 15.04 3.78 4.33
N LEU A 72 14.06 2.87 4.22
CA LEU A 72 14.18 1.49 4.64
C LEU A 72 14.77 0.65 3.51
N LYS A 73 15.85 -0.05 3.80
CA LYS A 73 16.34 -1.18 2.99
C LYS A 73 15.75 -2.46 3.55
N LEU A 74 15.14 -3.25 2.68
CA LEU A 74 14.46 -4.49 3.04
C LEU A 74 15.14 -5.65 2.29
N ASN A 75 15.56 -6.67 3.02
CA ASN A 75 16.23 -7.85 2.45
C ASN A 75 15.58 -9.14 2.96
N GLY A 76 15.64 -10.21 2.16
CA GLY A 76 15.11 -11.53 2.54
C GLY A 76 13.58 -11.65 2.53
N ILE A 77 12.85 -10.60 2.13
CA ILE A 77 11.38 -10.66 2.08
C ILE A 77 10.85 -11.68 1.07
N LEU A 78 11.60 -11.94 0.00
CA LEU A 78 11.24 -12.94 -1.01
C LEU A 78 11.26 -14.36 -0.44
N ASP A 79 12.09 -14.61 0.58
CA ASP A 79 12.23 -15.91 1.24
C ASP A 79 11.13 -16.16 2.29
N LEU A 80 10.34 -15.14 2.64
CA LEU A 80 9.20 -15.26 3.55
C LEU A 80 7.98 -15.83 2.82
N LEU A 81 7.98 -17.14 2.57
CA LEU A 81 6.98 -17.82 1.73
C LEU A 81 5.54 -17.74 2.27
N LYS A 82 5.37 -17.50 3.58
CA LYS A 82 4.05 -17.37 4.24
C LYS A 82 3.54 -15.93 4.33
N LEU A 83 4.36 -14.95 3.94
CA LEU A 83 4.01 -13.54 4.06
C LEU A 83 2.94 -13.15 3.05
N LYS A 84 1.76 -12.75 3.53
CA LYS A 84 0.61 -12.41 2.69
C LYS A 84 0.22 -10.95 2.77
N GLU A 85 0.51 -10.29 3.90
CA GLU A 85 0.12 -8.90 4.16
C GLU A 85 1.32 -8.01 4.48
N VAL A 86 1.42 -6.89 3.78
CA VAL A 86 2.38 -5.82 4.08
C VAL A 86 1.61 -4.52 4.33
N GLU A 87 1.97 -3.82 5.40
CA GLU A 87 1.57 -2.45 5.65
C GLU A 87 2.81 -1.56 5.75
N LEU A 88 2.88 -0.54 4.89
CA LEU A 88 3.92 0.49 4.92
C LEU A 88 3.33 1.74 5.51
N THR A 89 3.93 2.20 6.60
CA THR A 89 3.44 3.37 7.35
C THR A 89 4.50 4.45 7.40
N TYR A 90 4.09 5.69 7.23
CA TYR A 90 4.91 6.83 7.61
C TYR A 90 4.51 7.28 9.02
N ASN A 91 5.48 7.31 9.93
CA ASN A 91 5.22 7.75 11.31
C ASN A 91 5.30 9.27 11.38
N THR A 92 4.16 9.95 11.48
CA THR A 92 4.06 11.42 11.61
C THR A 92 4.31 11.90 13.04
N SER A 93 4.87 11.08 13.93
CA SER A 93 5.14 11.46 15.32
C SER A 93 6.16 12.60 15.47
N SER A 94 6.72 13.13 14.38
CA SER A 94 7.39 14.44 14.37
C SER A 94 6.38 15.52 13.98
N THR A 95 5.77 16.15 14.98
CA THR A 95 4.89 17.33 14.88
C THR A 95 5.62 18.62 14.47
N ASN A 96 6.82 18.53 13.89
CA ASN A 96 7.47 19.69 13.33
C ASN A 96 7.06 19.81 11.87
N ASN A 97 6.16 20.76 11.60
CA ASN A 97 5.71 21.20 10.27
C ASN A 97 6.85 21.75 9.37
N ASN A 98 8.12 21.49 9.71
CA ASN A 98 9.26 21.83 8.89
C ASN A 98 9.40 20.72 7.83
N SER A 99 8.89 21.00 6.64
CA SER A 99 8.95 20.15 5.46
C SER A 99 10.38 19.80 4.99
N SER A 100 11.42 20.35 5.63
CA SER A 100 12.82 20.20 5.22
C SER A 100 13.41 18.83 5.52
N ASP A 101 12.98 18.14 6.60
CA ASP A 101 13.58 16.86 7.00
C ASP A 101 13.00 15.66 6.22
N ILE A 102 11.82 15.84 5.62
CA ILE A 102 11.13 14.84 4.80
C ILE A 102 11.92 14.53 3.52
N ASN A 103 12.62 15.52 2.98
CA ASN A 103 13.37 15.40 1.73
C ASN A 103 14.76 14.77 1.92
N SER A 104 15.22 14.55 3.16
CA SER A 104 16.57 14.03 3.45
C SER A 104 16.64 12.51 3.49
N ARG A 105 15.55 11.82 3.83
CA ARG A 105 15.50 10.35 3.85
C ARG A 105 14.94 9.89 2.52
N GLY A 106 15.80 9.28 1.69
CA GLY A 106 15.39 8.72 0.40
C GLY A 106 14.14 7.83 0.51
N SER A 107 13.39 7.72 -0.57
CA SER A 107 12.22 6.84 -0.63
C SER A 107 12.63 5.38 -0.47
N THR A 108 11.81 4.60 0.25
CA THR A 108 11.95 3.13 0.22
C THR A 108 11.55 2.66 -1.17
N SER A 109 12.43 1.96 -1.87
CA SER A 109 12.09 1.39 -3.16
C SER A 109 11.02 0.33 -2.99
N LEU A 110 9.93 0.46 -3.74
CA LEU A 110 8.82 -0.49 -3.72
C LEU A 110 9.04 -1.65 -4.70
N SER A 111 10.10 -1.59 -5.52
CA SER A 111 10.43 -2.59 -6.53
C SER A 111 10.58 -4.01 -5.99
N ILE A 112 10.96 -4.17 -4.71
CA ILE A 112 11.06 -5.48 -4.06
C ILE A 112 9.72 -6.23 -4.01
N PHE A 113 8.59 -5.50 -4.03
CA PHE A 113 7.25 -6.08 -4.00
C PHE A 113 6.77 -6.56 -5.38
N LYS A 114 7.50 -6.23 -6.45
CA LYS A 114 7.21 -6.69 -7.81
C LYS A 114 7.30 -8.21 -7.92
N ASP A 115 8.35 -8.79 -7.34
CA ASP A 115 8.66 -10.22 -7.42
C ASP A 115 8.16 -11.01 -6.19
N ALA A 116 7.64 -10.31 -5.18
CA ALA A 116 7.08 -10.90 -3.97
C ALA A 116 5.67 -11.46 -4.20
N THR A 117 5.58 -12.49 -5.04
CA THR A 117 4.32 -13.08 -5.51
C THR A 117 3.44 -13.69 -4.41
N GLN A 118 3.99 -13.95 -3.22
CA GLN A 118 3.24 -14.41 -2.05
C GLN A 118 2.38 -13.31 -1.40
N ILE A 119 2.73 -12.03 -1.62
CA ILE A 119 2.05 -10.89 -1.00
C ILE A 119 0.78 -10.58 -1.78
N ALA A 120 -0.36 -10.83 -1.14
CA ALA A 120 -1.69 -10.66 -1.74
C ALA A 120 -2.37 -9.37 -1.30
N LYS A 121 -1.92 -8.75 -0.19
CA LYS A 121 -2.53 -7.54 0.38
C LYS A 121 -1.48 -6.52 0.77
N MET A 122 -1.67 -5.30 0.28
CA MET A 122 -0.80 -4.16 0.58
C MET A 122 -1.63 -3.02 1.14
N THR A 123 -1.16 -2.46 2.26
CA THR A 123 -1.70 -1.24 2.86
C THR A 123 -0.61 -0.17 2.87
N LEU A 124 -0.96 1.02 2.36
CA LEU A 124 -0.10 2.19 2.32
C LEU A 124 -0.74 3.26 3.19
N ARG A 125 -0.01 3.77 4.18
CA ARG A 125 -0.49 4.83 5.09
C ARG A 125 0.54 5.92 5.27
N GLY A 126 0.17 7.17 4.97
CA GLY A 126 1.05 8.33 5.14
C GLY A 126 2.29 8.33 4.24
N THR A 127 2.40 7.38 3.32
CA THR A 127 3.57 7.14 2.47
C THR A 127 3.85 8.27 1.48
N ARG A 128 2.86 9.13 1.18
CA ARG A 128 2.98 10.27 0.24
C ARG A 128 3.57 9.88 -1.12
N LEU A 129 3.21 8.69 -1.62
CA LEU A 129 3.66 8.19 -2.92
C LEU A 129 3.14 9.07 -4.06
N LYS A 130 3.89 9.10 -5.15
CA LYS A 130 3.49 9.65 -6.45
C LYS A 130 3.15 8.53 -7.41
N GLN A 131 2.61 8.88 -8.58
CA GLN A 131 2.27 7.89 -9.61
C GLN A 131 3.45 6.99 -10.00
N ASP A 132 4.65 7.56 -10.11
CA ASP A 132 5.85 6.80 -10.48
C ASP A 132 6.27 5.80 -9.39
N ASP A 133 6.08 6.13 -8.10
CA ASP A 133 6.37 5.18 -7.01
C ASP A 133 5.42 3.97 -7.04
N LEU A 134 4.16 4.16 -7.44
CA LEU A 134 3.21 3.05 -7.57
C LEU A 134 3.62 2.07 -8.68
N ARG A 135 4.21 2.59 -9.77
CA ARG A 135 4.66 1.79 -10.92
C ARG A 135 5.75 0.78 -10.55
N ASP A 136 6.53 1.05 -9.50
CA ASP A 136 7.59 0.17 -9.02
C ASP A 136 7.09 -1.25 -8.69
N PHE A 137 5.84 -1.36 -8.20
CA PHE A 137 5.24 -2.66 -7.83
C PHE A 137 3.94 -2.98 -8.56
N ALA A 138 3.34 -2.02 -9.27
CA ALA A 138 2.05 -2.24 -9.95
C ALA A 138 2.13 -3.35 -11.01
N ASN A 139 3.24 -3.44 -11.73
CA ASN A 139 3.46 -4.46 -12.76
C ASN A 139 3.90 -5.78 -12.13
N LYS A 140 3.31 -6.91 -12.57
CA LYS A 140 3.64 -8.28 -12.15
C LYS A 140 3.35 -8.65 -10.69
N SER A 141 2.95 -7.72 -9.82
CA SER A 141 2.60 -8.08 -8.45
C SER A 141 1.34 -8.96 -8.38
N ASN A 142 1.28 -9.78 -7.34
CA ASN A 142 0.12 -10.62 -7.02
C ASN A 142 -0.88 -9.92 -6.08
N ILE A 143 -0.77 -8.60 -5.93
CA ILE A 143 -1.62 -7.82 -5.03
C ILE A 143 -3.06 -7.92 -5.50
N SER A 144 -3.88 -8.54 -4.65
CA SER A 144 -5.32 -8.71 -4.84
C SER A 144 -6.14 -7.71 -4.03
N CYS A 145 -5.53 -7.12 -3.00
CA CYS A 145 -6.13 -6.09 -2.16
C CYS A 145 -5.14 -4.94 -1.97
N LEU A 146 -5.50 -3.75 -2.46
CA LEU A 146 -4.72 -2.53 -2.26
C LEU A 146 -5.53 -1.54 -1.42
N MET A 147 -4.93 -1.10 -0.31
CA MET A 147 -5.51 -0.10 0.58
C MET A 147 -4.60 1.13 0.63
N MET A 148 -5.12 2.28 0.25
CA MET A 148 -4.43 3.57 0.27
C MET A 148 -5.11 4.49 1.27
N LEU A 149 -4.45 4.74 2.40
CA LEU A 149 -5.02 5.37 3.59
C LEU A 149 -4.23 6.63 3.97
N ASP A 150 -4.89 7.63 4.52
CA ASP A 150 -4.31 8.81 5.20
C ASP A 150 -3.04 9.37 4.54
N HIS A 151 -3.17 10.26 3.55
CA HIS A 151 -2.01 10.87 2.89
C HIS A 151 -1.01 9.85 2.30
N SER A 152 -1.47 8.64 1.94
CA SER A 152 -0.64 7.64 1.26
C SER A 152 -0.22 8.06 -0.15
N TYR A 153 -0.96 8.97 -0.77
CA TYR A 153 -0.74 9.45 -2.12
C TYR A 153 -0.68 10.99 -2.13
N ALA A 154 0.35 11.54 -2.76
CA ALA A 154 0.62 12.98 -2.76
C ALA A 154 -0.18 13.72 -3.84
N GLU A 155 -0.49 13.05 -4.95
CA GLU A 155 -1.10 13.63 -6.13
C GLU A 155 -2.64 13.54 -6.08
N SER A 156 -3.31 14.33 -6.91
CA SER A 156 -4.77 14.35 -6.98
C SER A 156 -5.35 13.32 -7.96
N GLU A 157 -4.53 12.87 -8.91
CA GLU A 157 -4.91 11.93 -9.96
C GLU A 157 -4.20 10.59 -9.75
N LEU A 158 -4.99 9.54 -9.61
CA LEU A 158 -4.52 8.16 -9.52
C LEU A 158 -4.87 7.43 -10.82
N THR A 159 -3.84 6.99 -11.54
CA THR A 159 -4.01 6.31 -12.83
C THR A 159 -3.52 4.87 -12.73
N PHE A 160 -4.34 3.95 -13.22
CA PHE A 160 -3.98 2.56 -13.46
C PHE A 160 -3.76 2.38 -14.96
N ASN A 161 -2.51 2.17 -15.35
CA ASN A 161 -2.11 1.99 -16.75
C ASN A 161 -2.37 0.56 -17.21
N GLU A 162 -2.23 0.34 -18.52
CA GLU A 162 -2.30 -1.00 -19.11
C GLU A 162 -1.33 -1.97 -18.40
N ASP A 163 -1.77 -3.21 -18.22
CA ASP A 163 -1.04 -4.30 -17.55
C ASP A 163 -0.68 -4.10 -16.06
N GLU A 164 -1.14 -3.02 -15.43
CA GLU A 164 -0.94 -2.79 -13.99
C GLU A 164 -1.98 -3.55 -13.14
N LEU A 165 -1.50 -4.12 -12.03
CA LEU A 165 -2.31 -4.72 -10.95
C LEU A 165 -3.29 -5.80 -11.43
N LEU A 166 -2.82 -6.71 -12.28
CA LEU A 166 -3.63 -7.76 -12.94
C LEU A 166 -4.36 -8.72 -11.99
N LYS A 167 -3.99 -8.77 -10.71
CA LYS A 167 -4.64 -9.61 -9.69
C LYS A 167 -5.59 -8.83 -8.77
N LEU A 168 -5.65 -7.50 -8.89
CA LEU A 168 -6.42 -6.65 -7.99
C LEU A 168 -7.90 -7.00 -8.06
N ASN A 169 -8.48 -7.29 -6.91
CA ASN A 169 -9.88 -7.64 -6.71
C ASN A 169 -10.59 -6.56 -5.88
N LEU A 170 -9.89 -6.01 -4.89
CA LEU A 170 -10.39 -5.00 -3.96
C LEU A 170 -9.47 -3.79 -3.93
N LEU A 171 -10.02 -2.61 -4.20
CA LEU A 171 -9.37 -1.33 -4.03
C LEU A 171 -10.08 -0.52 -2.95
N ILE A 172 -9.36 -0.11 -1.91
CA ILE A 172 -9.87 0.77 -0.86
C ILE A 172 -9.04 2.05 -0.87
N LEU A 173 -9.70 3.17 -1.13
CA LEU A 173 -9.10 4.50 -1.17
C LEU A 173 -9.73 5.35 -0.08
N ASN A 174 -8.97 5.63 0.96
CA ASN A 174 -9.29 6.62 1.99
C ASN A 174 -8.14 7.63 2.06
N CYS A 175 -7.95 8.37 0.98
CA CYS A 175 -6.89 9.35 0.82
C CYS A 175 -7.48 10.65 0.29
N SER A 176 -7.54 11.67 1.15
CA SER A 176 -8.23 12.95 0.89
C SER A 176 -7.72 13.71 -0.34
N ASN A 177 -6.49 13.44 -0.78
CA ASN A 177 -5.89 14.13 -1.92
C ASN A 177 -6.46 13.64 -3.25
N ILE A 178 -6.88 12.37 -3.34
CA ILE A 178 -7.34 11.76 -4.59
C ILE A 178 -8.76 12.26 -4.89
N ASN A 179 -8.89 12.97 -6.01
CA ASN A 179 -10.18 13.44 -6.52
C ASN A 179 -10.45 13.01 -7.97
N ASN A 180 -9.44 12.47 -8.67
CA ASN A 180 -9.56 11.87 -9.99
C ASN A 180 -8.97 10.46 -9.98
N ILE A 181 -9.69 9.50 -10.56
CA ILE A 181 -9.20 8.14 -10.78
C ILE A 181 -9.42 7.77 -12.24
N SER A 182 -8.40 7.20 -12.88
CA SER A 182 -8.41 6.80 -14.28
C SER A 182 -7.98 5.34 -14.44
N PHE A 183 -8.81 4.52 -15.09
CA PHE A 183 -8.48 3.14 -15.45
C PHE A 183 -8.29 3.01 -16.97
N HIS A 184 -7.06 2.78 -17.42
CA HIS A 184 -6.80 2.53 -18.84
C HIS A 184 -7.25 1.13 -19.25
N SER A 185 -7.40 0.90 -20.56
CA SER A 185 -7.70 -0.44 -21.09
C SER A 185 -6.65 -1.45 -20.61
N GLY A 186 -7.08 -2.65 -20.25
CA GLY A 186 -6.19 -3.70 -19.73
C GLY A 186 -5.75 -3.53 -18.26
N SER A 187 -6.04 -2.39 -17.61
CA SER A 187 -5.71 -2.18 -16.20
C SER A 187 -6.66 -2.93 -15.25
N ALA A 188 -6.12 -3.46 -14.14
CA ALA A 188 -6.87 -4.09 -13.06
C ALA A 188 -8.10 -4.96 -13.48
N PRO A 189 -7.97 -5.88 -14.46
CA PRO A 189 -9.10 -6.57 -15.10
C PRO A 189 -9.92 -7.47 -14.16
N LYS A 190 -9.41 -7.76 -12.96
CA LYS A 190 -10.06 -8.61 -11.96
C LYS A 190 -10.80 -7.84 -10.88
N ILE A 191 -10.78 -6.51 -10.91
CA ILE A 191 -11.35 -5.68 -9.84
C ILE A 191 -12.85 -5.93 -9.75
N ASN A 192 -13.31 -6.27 -8.55
CA ASN A 192 -14.71 -6.57 -8.25
C ASN A 192 -15.33 -5.48 -7.38
N LYS A 193 -14.54 -4.90 -6.47
CA LYS A 193 -15.00 -3.90 -5.51
C LYS A 193 -14.05 -2.71 -5.45
N ILE A 194 -14.63 -1.52 -5.50
CA ILE A 194 -13.95 -0.26 -5.20
C ILE A 194 -14.69 0.42 -4.05
N VAL A 195 -13.96 0.74 -2.99
CA VAL A 195 -14.41 1.62 -1.91
C VAL A 195 -13.60 2.90 -2.03
N TRP A 196 -14.28 4.02 -2.27
CA TRP A 196 -13.63 5.32 -2.38
C TRP A 196 -14.26 6.32 -1.43
N SER A 197 -13.50 6.64 -0.38
CA SER A 197 -13.76 7.76 0.51
C SER A 197 -13.05 9.01 0.00
N PHE A 198 -13.79 10.09 -0.24
CA PHE A 198 -13.28 11.32 -0.83
C PHE A 198 -13.83 12.56 -0.14
N LYS A 199 -13.04 13.64 -0.17
CA LYS A 199 -13.51 14.98 0.18
C LYS A 199 -14.27 15.61 -1.00
N GLU A 200 -13.76 15.40 -2.20
CA GLU A 200 -14.34 15.86 -3.45
C GLU A 200 -14.02 14.81 -4.52
N MET A 201 -15.01 14.40 -5.31
CA MET A 201 -14.84 13.53 -6.47
C MET A 201 -15.09 14.37 -7.73
N LYS A 202 -14.04 14.49 -8.55
CA LYS A 202 -14.07 15.23 -9.82
C LYS A 202 -14.24 14.29 -11.01
N ALA A 203 -13.54 13.16 -11.01
CA ALA A 203 -13.66 12.17 -12.07
C ALA A 203 -13.41 10.74 -11.60
N LEU A 204 -14.15 9.81 -12.21
CA LEU A 204 -13.87 8.39 -12.22
C LEU A 204 -14.00 7.90 -13.66
N SER A 205 -12.86 7.77 -14.32
CA SER A 205 -12.74 7.52 -15.76
C SER A 205 -12.32 6.07 -16.03
N GLY A 206 -12.75 5.52 -17.16
CA GLY A 206 -12.35 4.17 -17.57
C GLY A 206 -13.02 3.03 -16.81
N ILE A 207 -14.07 3.28 -16.01
CA ILE A 207 -14.84 2.24 -15.31
C ILE A 207 -15.39 1.19 -16.30
N ASN A 208 -15.72 1.61 -17.52
CA ASN A 208 -16.19 0.74 -18.59
C ASN A 208 -15.14 -0.32 -19.01
N ASN A 209 -13.87 -0.14 -18.67
CA ASN A 209 -12.82 -1.14 -18.88
C ASN A 209 -12.87 -2.26 -17.82
N LEU A 210 -13.52 -2.02 -16.67
CA LEU A 210 -13.55 -2.92 -15.52
C LEU A 210 -14.71 -3.93 -15.61
N GLN A 211 -14.59 -4.90 -16.52
CA GLN A 211 -15.67 -5.85 -16.85
C GLN A 211 -16.17 -6.71 -15.67
N ARG A 212 -15.39 -6.84 -14.60
CA ARG A 212 -15.71 -7.64 -13.42
C ARG A 212 -16.20 -6.82 -12.23
N LEU A 213 -16.27 -5.50 -12.35
CA LEU A 213 -16.68 -4.63 -11.26
C LEU A 213 -18.17 -4.86 -10.92
N ARG A 214 -18.44 -5.18 -9.66
CA ARG A 214 -19.81 -5.44 -9.13
C ARG A 214 -20.21 -4.50 -8.01
N GLU A 215 -19.23 -3.99 -7.26
CA GLU A 215 -19.48 -3.16 -6.08
C GLU A 215 -18.72 -1.84 -6.18
N LEU A 216 -19.47 -0.74 -6.06
CA LEU A 216 -18.94 0.61 -5.87
C LEU A 216 -19.51 1.16 -4.56
N GLU A 217 -18.62 1.56 -3.67
CA GLU A 217 -18.96 2.20 -2.41
C GLU A 217 -18.30 3.58 -2.38
N PHE A 218 -19.10 4.63 -2.29
CA PHE A 218 -18.64 6.01 -2.23
C PHE A 218 -18.97 6.61 -0.87
N ASN A 219 -17.95 7.12 -0.19
CA ASN A 219 -18.08 7.72 1.13
C ASN A 219 -17.60 9.17 1.05
N GLY A 220 -18.51 10.13 0.99
CA GLY A 220 -18.15 11.55 0.91
C GLY A 220 -19.32 12.49 1.17
N ASP A 221 -19.00 13.74 1.48
CA ASP A 221 -19.99 14.79 1.56
C ASP A 221 -20.35 15.17 0.11
N HIS A 222 -21.62 15.01 -0.31
CA HIS A 222 -22.17 15.35 -1.65
C HIS A 222 -22.18 14.27 -2.77
N VAL A 223 -22.23 12.97 -2.42
CA VAL A 223 -22.28 11.83 -3.37
C VAL A 223 -23.38 11.94 -4.46
N LEU A 224 -24.55 12.51 -4.17
CA LEU A 224 -25.71 12.51 -5.08
C LEU A 224 -25.50 13.33 -6.37
N THR A 225 -24.74 14.42 -6.32
CA THR A 225 -24.51 15.28 -7.50
C THR A 225 -23.59 14.58 -8.50
N GLN A 226 -22.57 13.87 -8.02
CA GLN A 226 -21.57 13.20 -8.87
C GLN A 226 -22.13 11.94 -9.55
N LEU A 227 -23.00 11.19 -8.86
CA LEU A 227 -23.68 10.02 -9.46
C LEU A 227 -24.59 10.42 -10.64
N ARG A 228 -25.21 11.60 -10.59
CA ARG A 228 -26.01 12.12 -11.71
C ARG A 228 -25.13 12.39 -12.92
N THR A 229 -23.96 13.01 -12.72
CA THR A 229 -22.99 13.30 -13.78
C THR A 229 -22.45 12.03 -14.43
N LEU A 230 -22.19 10.97 -13.64
CA LEU A 230 -21.75 9.68 -14.17
C LEU A 230 -22.83 8.99 -15.02
N LYS A 231 -24.10 9.08 -14.60
CA LYS A 231 -25.24 8.56 -15.38
C LYS A 231 -25.40 9.31 -16.72
N GLU A 232 -25.33 10.64 -16.69
CA GLU A 232 -25.42 11.48 -17.90
C GLU A 232 -24.30 11.18 -18.90
N ARG A 233 -23.06 10.99 -18.41
CA ARG A 233 -21.92 10.59 -19.25
C ARG A 233 -22.08 9.19 -19.86
N ARG A 234 -22.70 8.24 -19.13
CA ARG A 234 -23.01 6.91 -19.65
C ARG A 234 -24.08 6.93 -20.74
N ALA A 235 -25.05 7.84 -20.62
CA ALA A 235 -26.07 8.03 -21.66
C ALA A 235 -25.46 8.62 -22.94
N MET A 236 -24.55 9.60 -22.81
CA MET A 236 -23.88 10.23 -23.96
C MET A 236 -22.90 9.29 -24.68
N SER A 237 -22.16 8.45 -23.96
CA SER A 237 -21.25 7.48 -24.59
C SER A 237 -21.99 6.32 -25.28
N ALA A 238 -23.22 6.02 -24.85
CA ALA A 238 -24.09 5.04 -25.51
C ALA A 238 -24.83 5.61 -26.73
N SER A 239 -25.01 6.95 -26.81
CA SER A 239 -25.71 7.60 -27.92
C SER A 239 -24.83 7.98 -29.11
N GLY A 240 -23.51 7.80 -29.02
CA GLY A 240 -22.58 8.03 -30.14
C GLY A 240 -22.50 9.48 -30.63
N ASP A 241 -22.86 10.45 -29.79
CA ASP A 241 -22.97 11.85 -30.20
C ASP A 241 -21.64 12.58 -29.95
N TYR A 242 -20.73 12.52 -30.93
CA TYR A 242 -19.63 13.47 -31.04
C TYR A 242 -20.20 14.79 -31.55
N GLY A 243 -20.79 15.57 -30.65
CA GLY A 243 -21.16 16.96 -30.92
C GLY A 243 -19.91 17.79 -31.17
N THR A 244 -19.52 17.95 -32.44
CA THR A 244 -18.66 19.02 -32.91
C THR A 244 -19.32 20.36 -32.64
N VAL A 245 -18.70 21.19 -31.80
CA VAL A 245 -18.43 22.62 -32.08
C VAL A 245 -17.09 22.98 -31.44
#